data_AF-A0A9X3S561-F1
#
_entry.id   AF-A0A9X3S561-F1
#
_cell.length_a   1.000
_cell.length_b   1.000
_cell.length_c   1.000
_cell.angle_alpha   90.00
_cell.angle_beta   90.00
_cell.angle_gamma   90.00
#
_symmetry.space_group_name_H-M   'P 1'
#
loop_
_entity.id
_entity.type
_entity.pdbx_description
1 polymer ?
#
loop_
_entity_poly.entity_id
_entity_poly.type
_entity_poly.pdbx_seq_one_letter_code
_entity_poly.pdbx_strand_id
1 'polypeptide(L)'
;MERDKTAATDPRDRASQIDSRSSTPAFGAETGCEEEARVPTTPIPSEPQARADLGPTQSDKTAYPALASALKPAHSHFRAVAQAYMYSKGPLAKGQEASSGADQAAMARFYPHLHAAFVERYGIAEYHWCAHAPAAAVLTSRRRGWRAECHVWLFINPRGAWPAIEATLNDCSVLKDEIEDSLRGSARGRCLHMLFEVITTALALLDDFTPPPASAAEQGSQSRHGRKAAARDNPLEHLRSRMGKVRGQFEQAARRSMQLVYLSGMFAWTLLIAAATVAILAIDGTALGDHLAINGSDARRAIVSVLAGTAGAFMSVLLRMTRDQGIEVDVLVGRTIGHVLGASRPLLGAISGIGVYLLLASGLIPLAPSDPSQVNALYAACAFAAGFSERLVPDMLGIATNQLTSSGA
;
A
#
# COMPACT_ATOMS: atom_id res chain seq x y z
N MET A 1 -74.81 -11.39 3.74
CA MET A 1 -75.27 -11.50 5.14
C MET A 1 -74.65 -12.78 5.68
N GLU A 2 -73.62 -12.65 6.54
CA GLU A 2 -72.96 -13.70 7.36
C GLU A 2 -72.31 -14.91 6.64
N ARG A 3 -71.11 -15.43 6.92
CA ARG A 3 -69.99 -15.27 7.90
C ARG A 3 -68.76 -15.86 7.17
N ASP A 4 -67.64 -15.17 7.02
CA ASP A 4 -66.50 -15.10 7.95
C ASP A 4 -66.11 -16.41 8.65
N LYS A 5 -65.03 -17.05 8.17
CA LYS A 5 -64.22 -18.04 8.90
C LYS A 5 -62.75 -17.84 8.54
N THR A 6 -62.10 -17.15 9.46
CA THR A 6 -60.67 -17.01 9.66
C THR A 6 -60.00 -18.36 9.91
N ALA A 7 -58.97 -18.69 9.13
CA ALA A 7 -58.03 -19.77 9.41
C ALA A 7 -56.75 -19.17 10.00
N ALA A 8 -56.53 -19.44 11.28
CA ALA A 8 -55.35 -19.07 12.04
C ALA A 8 -54.12 -19.85 11.54
N THR A 9 -53.03 -19.12 11.28
CA THR A 9 -51.72 -19.69 10.95
C THR A 9 -50.90 -19.82 12.24
N ASP A 10 -50.39 -21.03 12.49
CA ASP A 10 -49.64 -21.45 13.67
C ASP A 10 -48.23 -20.79 13.73
N PRO A 11 -47.82 -20.16 14.86
CA PRO A 11 -46.53 -19.49 14.98
C PRO A 11 -45.41 -20.37 15.57
N ARG A 12 -45.38 -21.69 15.30
CA ARG A 12 -44.37 -22.61 15.89
C ARG A 12 -43.31 -23.20 14.95
N ASP A 13 -43.22 -22.77 13.70
CA ASP A 13 -42.23 -23.30 12.72
C ASP A 13 -41.06 -22.35 12.36
N ARG A 14 -40.71 -21.40 13.24
CA ARG A 14 -39.60 -20.44 13.01
C ARG A 14 -38.43 -20.55 13.99
N ALA A 15 -38.23 -21.71 14.61
CA ALA A 15 -37.13 -21.95 15.55
C ALA A 15 -36.30 -23.19 15.17
N SER A 16 -35.69 -23.19 13.99
CA SER A 16 -34.68 -24.19 13.62
C SER A 16 -33.81 -23.74 12.44
N GLN A 17 -33.23 -22.53 12.49
CA GLN A 17 -32.14 -22.17 11.58
C GLN A 17 -31.25 -21.03 12.09
N ILE A 18 -30.71 -21.17 13.31
CA ILE A 18 -29.53 -20.40 13.73
C ILE A 18 -28.62 -21.35 14.47
N ASP A 19 -27.76 -22.03 13.71
CA ASP A 19 -26.54 -22.56 14.28
C ASP A 19 -25.43 -22.54 13.22
N SER A 20 -24.21 -22.30 13.69
CA SER A 20 -22.93 -22.48 13.00
C SER A 20 -22.51 -21.45 11.94
N ARG A 21 -21.73 -20.43 12.37
CA ARG A 21 -20.36 -20.15 11.89
C ARG A 21 -19.79 -18.88 12.53
N SER A 22 -19.35 -19.02 13.78
CA SER A 22 -18.28 -18.21 14.35
C SER A 22 -16.94 -18.80 13.91
N SER A 23 -16.41 -18.34 12.79
CA SER A 23 -15.01 -18.60 12.41
C SER A 23 -14.21 -17.31 12.55
N THR A 24 -13.55 -17.22 13.69
CA THR A 24 -12.36 -16.40 13.95
C THR A 24 -11.34 -16.60 12.82
N PRO A 25 -10.75 -15.55 12.22
CA PRO A 25 -9.59 -15.75 11.38
C PRO A 25 -8.39 -16.01 12.31
N ALA A 26 -8.03 -17.28 12.44
CA ALA A 26 -6.74 -17.66 12.98
C ALA A 26 -5.66 -17.05 12.07
N PHE A 27 -4.88 -16.13 12.62
CA PHE A 27 -3.67 -15.60 12.00
C PHE A 27 -2.61 -16.70 12.05
N GLY A 28 -2.72 -17.65 11.12
CA GLY A 28 -1.70 -18.65 10.85
C GLY A 28 -0.51 -17.97 10.19
N ALA A 29 0.63 -18.01 10.87
CA ALA A 29 1.93 -17.85 10.25
C ALA A 29 2.21 -19.09 9.37
N GLU A 30 1.48 -19.22 8.27
CA GLU A 30 1.78 -20.21 7.25
C GLU A 30 2.90 -19.65 6.38
N THR A 31 4.11 -20.11 6.68
CA THR A 31 5.21 -20.21 5.72
C THR A 31 4.90 -21.35 4.76
N GLY A 32 3.78 -21.22 4.03
CA GLY A 32 3.46 -22.06 2.89
C GLY A 32 3.99 -21.35 1.65
N CYS A 33 5.17 -21.77 1.18
CA CYS A 33 5.53 -21.61 -0.22
C CYS A 33 4.53 -22.44 -1.03
N GLU A 34 3.37 -21.86 -1.31
CA GLU A 34 2.51 -22.34 -2.38
C GLU A 34 3.32 -22.29 -3.66
N GLU A 35 3.36 -23.43 -4.32
CA GLU A 35 3.91 -23.67 -5.64
C GLU A 35 3.09 -22.84 -6.64
N GLU A 36 3.46 -21.56 -6.71
CA GLU A 36 2.92 -20.55 -7.59
C GLU A 36 3.02 -21.07 -9.03
N ALA A 37 1.86 -21.32 -9.64
CA ALA A 37 1.75 -21.69 -11.04
C ALA A 37 2.52 -20.65 -11.84
N ARG A 38 3.76 -20.99 -12.24
CA ARG A 38 4.63 -20.11 -13.03
C ARG A 38 3.82 -19.66 -14.23
N VAL A 39 3.42 -18.39 -14.21
CA VAL A 39 3.05 -17.68 -15.43
C VAL A 39 4.19 -17.97 -16.40
N PRO A 40 3.91 -18.48 -17.61
CA PRO A 40 4.96 -18.83 -18.55
C PRO A 40 5.79 -17.57 -18.76
N THR A 41 6.96 -17.56 -18.15
CA THR A 41 7.98 -16.56 -18.38
C THR A 41 8.23 -16.71 -19.86
N THR A 42 7.81 -15.72 -20.66
CA THR A 42 8.23 -15.68 -22.07
C THR A 42 9.73 -15.90 -22.02
N PRO A 43 10.25 -17.01 -22.56
CA PRO A 43 11.67 -17.28 -22.49
C PRO A 43 12.33 -16.03 -23.04
N ILE A 44 13.27 -15.46 -22.27
CA ILE A 44 14.11 -14.37 -22.77
C ILE A 44 14.54 -14.85 -24.16
N PRO A 45 14.08 -14.19 -25.24
CA PRO A 45 14.24 -14.74 -26.57
C PRO A 45 15.73 -15.01 -26.70
N SER A 46 16.07 -16.28 -26.88
CA SER A 46 17.45 -16.75 -26.97
C SER A 46 18.04 -16.09 -28.20
N GLU A 47 18.59 -14.89 -27.99
CA GLU A 47 19.11 -14.05 -29.04
C GLU A 47 20.33 -14.75 -29.64
N PRO A 48 20.54 -14.62 -30.96
CA PRO A 48 21.70 -15.17 -31.62
C PRO A 48 22.97 -14.51 -31.04
N GLN A 49 23.60 -15.18 -30.08
CA GLN A 49 24.79 -14.74 -29.34
C GLN A 49 25.96 -14.36 -30.28
N ALA A 50 25.96 -14.85 -31.53
CA ALA A 50 27.04 -14.68 -32.50
C ALA A 50 27.30 -13.24 -32.98
N ARG A 51 26.52 -12.23 -32.58
CA ARG A 51 26.76 -10.80 -32.93
C ARG A 51 26.84 -9.86 -31.72
N ALA A 52 26.69 -10.35 -30.49
CA ALA A 52 26.63 -9.52 -29.29
C ALA A 52 27.97 -8.88 -28.90
N ASP A 53 29.10 -9.40 -29.40
CA ASP A 53 30.44 -8.95 -28.99
C ASP A 53 30.86 -7.60 -29.59
N LEU A 54 30.19 -7.12 -30.63
CA LEU A 54 30.49 -5.83 -31.24
C LEU A 54 29.69 -4.71 -30.55
N GLY A 55 30.33 -4.06 -29.58
CA GLY A 55 29.77 -2.88 -28.93
C GLY A 55 29.43 -1.73 -29.89
N PRO A 56 28.63 -0.74 -29.43
CA PRO A 56 28.23 0.40 -30.26
C PRO A 56 29.46 1.19 -30.73
N THR A 57 29.51 1.46 -32.04
CA THR A 57 30.62 2.18 -32.67
C THR A 57 30.63 3.65 -32.24
N GLN A 58 31.74 4.36 -32.45
CA GLN A 58 31.80 5.79 -32.14
C GLN A 58 30.78 6.59 -32.98
N SER A 59 30.56 6.19 -34.24
CA SER A 59 29.53 6.78 -35.10
C SER A 59 28.12 6.59 -34.51
N ASP A 60 27.81 5.39 -34.00
CA ASP A 60 26.52 5.12 -33.35
C ASP A 60 26.33 6.00 -32.09
N LYS A 61 27.39 6.17 -31.30
CA LYS A 61 27.37 7.01 -30.09
C LYS A 61 27.17 8.48 -30.41
N THR A 62 27.75 8.97 -31.50
CA THR A 62 27.55 10.35 -31.98
C THR A 62 26.15 10.55 -32.54
N ALA A 63 25.58 9.54 -33.22
CA ALA A 63 24.21 9.59 -33.74
C ALA A 63 23.15 9.53 -32.63
N TYR A 64 23.39 8.77 -31.56
CA TYR A 64 22.44 8.56 -30.46
C TYR A 64 23.05 8.90 -29.09
N PRO A 65 23.33 10.20 -28.81
CA PRO A 65 23.98 10.61 -27.57
C PRO A 65 23.17 10.25 -26.31
N ALA A 66 21.84 10.22 -26.40
CA ALA A 66 20.97 9.83 -25.29
C ALA A 66 21.07 8.32 -24.95
N LEU A 67 21.25 7.45 -25.94
CA LEU A 67 21.49 6.03 -25.70
C LEU A 67 22.93 5.80 -25.21
N ALA A 68 23.89 6.56 -25.77
CA ALA A 68 25.28 6.51 -25.33
C ALA A 68 25.46 6.92 -23.86
N SER A 69 24.71 7.91 -23.37
CA SER A 69 24.75 8.29 -21.95
C SER A 69 24.16 7.20 -21.05
N ALA A 70 23.08 6.54 -21.49
CA ALA A 70 22.42 5.44 -20.78
C ALA A 70 23.25 4.15 -20.68
N LEU A 71 24.35 4.02 -21.45
CA LEU A 71 25.32 2.92 -21.30
C LEU A 71 26.03 2.94 -19.94
N LYS A 72 26.14 4.10 -19.31
CA LYS A 72 26.69 4.19 -17.95
C LYS A 72 25.60 3.72 -16.97
N PRO A 73 25.89 2.79 -16.04
CA PRO A 73 24.89 2.33 -15.06
C PRO A 73 24.18 3.50 -14.35
N ALA A 74 24.91 4.55 -13.95
CA ALA A 74 24.35 5.74 -13.31
C ALA A 74 23.27 6.51 -14.11
N HIS A 75 23.15 6.27 -15.42
CA HIS A 75 22.15 6.87 -16.30
C HIS A 75 21.27 5.85 -17.04
N SER A 76 21.45 4.55 -16.79
CA SER A 76 20.62 3.52 -17.41
C SER A 76 19.16 3.70 -16.98
N HIS A 77 18.24 3.72 -17.94
CA HIS A 77 16.81 3.77 -17.69
C HIS A 77 16.07 2.85 -18.66
N PHE A 78 14.94 2.28 -18.22
CA PHE A 78 14.21 1.27 -18.99
C PHE A 78 13.80 1.77 -20.39
N ARG A 79 13.47 3.07 -20.51
CA ARG A 79 13.12 3.67 -21.81
C ARG A 79 14.21 3.50 -22.89
N ALA A 80 15.50 3.56 -22.55
CA ALA A 80 16.58 3.38 -23.52
C ALA A 80 16.67 1.92 -23.96
N VAL A 81 16.54 0.98 -23.00
CA VAL A 81 16.51 -0.46 -23.27
C VAL A 81 15.33 -0.80 -24.19
N ALA A 82 14.14 -0.30 -23.86
CA ALA A 82 12.93 -0.56 -24.62
C ALA A 82 12.98 0.05 -26.03
N GLN A 83 13.49 1.28 -26.17
CA GLN A 83 13.70 1.89 -27.48
C GLN A 83 14.69 1.06 -28.32
N ALA A 84 15.87 0.73 -27.79
CA ALA A 84 16.86 -0.04 -28.52
C ALA A 84 16.32 -1.42 -28.95
N TYR A 85 15.62 -2.14 -28.07
CA TYR A 85 14.99 -3.42 -28.40
C TYR A 85 13.97 -3.27 -29.54
N MET A 86 13.02 -2.35 -29.37
CA MET A 86 11.91 -2.16 -30.31
C MET A 86 12.39 -1.73 -31.69
N TYR A 87 13.31 -0.77 -31.77
CA TYR A 87 13.85 -0.29 -33.05
C TYR A 87 14.82 -1.28 -33.70
N SER A 88 15.43 -2.22 -32.95
CA SER A 88 16.27 -3.27 -33.53
C SER A 88 15.46 -4.33 -34.30
N LYS A 89 14.20 -4.57 -33.93
CA LYS A 89 13.33 -5.60 -34.53
C LYS A 89 12.61 -5.16 -35.80
N GLY A 90 12.74 -3.88 -36.18
CA GLY A 90 12.18 -3.34 -37.43
C GLY A 90 11.24 -2.15 -37.22
N PRO A 91 10.74 -1.54 -38.30
CA PRO A 91 9.92 -0.35 -38.20
C PRO A 91 8.54 -0.73 -37.66
N LEU A 92 8.28 -0.34 -36.40
CA LEU A 92 6.98 -0.48 -35.75
C LEU A 92 5.87 0.39 -36.41
N ALA A 93 6.14 1.16 -37.47
CA ALA A 93 5.12 1.95 -38.16
C ALA A 93 5.37 2.08 -39.67
N LYS A 94 4.31 1.82 -40.45
CA LYS A 94 4.09 2.44 -41.76
C LYS A 94 3.93 3.95 -41.55
N GLY A 95 4.93 4.76 -41.90
CA GLY A 95 4.76 6.22 -41.98
C GLY A 95 5.91 7.08 -41.43
N GLN A 96 6.77 6.52 -40.58
CA GLN A 96 8.12 7.09 -40.40
C GLN A 96 8.98 6.50 -41.52
N GLU A 97 9.65 7.37 -42.27
CA GLU A 97 10.65 7.01 -43.29
C GLU A 97 11.40 5.78 -42.80
N ALA A 98 11.37 4.71 -43.60
CA ALA A 98 11.92 3.42 -43.22
C ALA A 98 13.27 3.64 -42.57
N SER A 99 13.34 3.46 -41.24
CA SER A 99 14.55 3.64 -40.46
C SER A 99 15.66 2.96 -41.24
N SER A 100 16.70 3.70 -41.60
CA SER A 100 17.78 3.18 -42.44
C SER A 100 18.25 1.86 -41.82
N GLY A 101 18.60 0.85 -42.64
CA GLY A 101 19.14 -0.41 -42.11
C GLY A 101 20.33 -0.18 -41.17
N ALA A 102 21.01 0.97 -41.30
CA ALA A 102 22.02 1.46 -40.37
C ALA A 102 21.50 1.72 -38.95
N ASP A 103 20.33 2.33 -38.80
CA ASP A 103 19.72 2.65 -37.50
C ASP A 103 19.34 1.37 -36.75
N GLN A 104 18.73 0.41 -37.46
CA GLN A 104 18.38 -0.90 -36.89
C GLN A 104 19.63 -1.65 -36.43
N ALA A 105 20.69 -1.64 -37.24
CA ALA A 105 21.97 -2.23 -36.88
C ALA A 105 22.61 -1.54 -35.67
N ALA A 106 22.51 -0.20 -35.56
CA ALA A 106 22.99 0.54 -34.41
C ALA A 106 22.21 0.17 -33.13
N MET A 107 20.87 0.11 -33.20
CA MET A 107 20.02 -0.25 -32.06
C MET A 107 20.29 -1.68 -31.58
N ALA A 108 20.51 -2.63 -32.50
CA ALA A 108 20.90 -4.00 -32.18
C ALA A 108 22.24 -4.07 -31.43
N ARG A 109 23.20 -3.17 -31.72
CA ARG A 109 24.48 -3.07 -30.97
C ARG A 109 24.32 -2.45 -29.59
N PHE A 110 23.43 -1.46 -29.45
CA PHE A 110 23.16 -0.80 -28.16
C PHE A 110 22.41 -1.70 -27.16
N TYR A 111 21.43 -2.46 -27.64
CA TYR A 111 20.52 -3.23 -26.78
C TYR A 111 21.20 -4.10 -25.72
N PRO A 112 22.16 -5.01 -26.04
CA PRO A 112 22.75 -5.89 -25.03
C PRO A 112 23.51 -5.11 -23.95
N HIS A 113 24.18 -4.02 -24.33
CA HIS A 113 24.93 -3.17 -23.40
C HIS A 113 24.02 -2.34 -22.50
N LEU A 114 22.93 -1.79 -23.05
CA LEU A 114 21.92 -1.07 -22.27
C LEU A 114 21.19 -2.00 -21.31
N HIS A 115 20.85 -3.21 -21.76
CA HIS A 115 20.24 -4.24 -20.93
C HIS A 115 21.17 -4.65 -19.78
N ALA A 116 22.45 -4.92 -20.07
CA ALA A 116 23.44 -5.24 -19.05
C ALA A 116 23.60 -4.12 -18.00
N ALA A 117 23.76 -2.87 -18.45
CA ALA A 117 23.86 -1.71 -17.55
C ALA A 117 22.59 -1.53 -16.70
N PHE A 118 21.41 -1.78 -17.27
CA PHE A 118 20.14 -1.71 -16.56
C PHE A 118 19.99 -2.81 -15.51
N VAL A 119 20.32 -4.06 -15.84
CA VAL A 119 20.30 -5.21 -14.90
C VAL A 119 21.32 -5.02 -13.78
N GLU A 120 22.52 -4.52 -14.09
CA GLU A 120 23.53 -4.19 -13.08
C GLU A 120 23.01 -3.16 -12.06
N ARG A 121 22.27 -2.15 -12.55
CA ARG A 121 21.71 -1.11 -11.68
C ARG A 121 20.46 -1.54 -10.93
N TYR A 122 19.54 -2.25 -11.55
CA TYR A 122 18.21 -2.50 -10.97
C TYR A 122 17.99 -3.95 -10.55
N GLY A 123 18.96 -4.84 -10.76
CA GLY A 123 18.90 -6.23 -10.34
C GLY A 123 18.15 -7.13 -11.32
N ILE A 124 17.55 -8.20 -10.79
CA ILE A 124 16.83 -9.20 -11.56
C ILE A 124 15.62 -8.53 -12.20
N ALA A 125 15.39 -8.81 -13.48
CA ALA A 125 14.38 -8.16 -14.28
C ALA A 125 13.51 -9.19 -15.02
N GLU A 126 12.20 -9.11 -14.83
CA GLU A 126 11.20 -9.84 -15.60
C GLU A 126 10.64 -8.92 -16.68
N TYR A 127 10.87 -9.27 -17.94
CA TYR A 127 10.48 -8.44 -19.08
C TYR A 127 9.22 -8.98 -19.76
N HIS A 128 8.39 -8.05 -20.23
CA HIS A 128 7.33 -8.33 -21.16
C HIS A 128 7.42 -7.37 -22.35
N TRP A 129 7.61 -7.94 -23.54
CA TRP A 129 7.74 -7.22 -24.80
C TRP A 129 6.54 -7.52 -25.68
N CYS A 130 5.86 -6.49 -26.19
CA CYS A 130 4.89 -6.65 -27.27
C CYS A 130 5.62 -6.96 -28.59
N ALA A 131 5.04 -7.81 -29.45
CA ALA A 131 5.63 -8.15 -30.74
C ALA A 131 5.30 -7.14 -31.85
N HIS A 132 4.12 -6.55 -31.79
CA HIS A 132 3.54 -5.65 -32.80
C HIS A 132 3.33 -4.23 -32.26
N ALA A 133 2.99 -4.09 -30.97
CA ALA A 133 2.84 -2.79 -30.33
C ALA A 133 4.19 -2.24 -29.81
N PRO A 134 4.47 -0.93 -29.96
CA PRO A 134 5.67 -0.29 -29.40
C PRO A 134 5.55 -0.06 -27.88
N ALA A 135 5.33 -1.14 -27.13
CA ALA A 135 5.10 -1.11 -25.70
C ALA A 135 5.80 -2.26 -24.98
N ALA A 136 6.27 -1.98 -23.78
CA ALA A 136 7.00 -2.95 -22.96
C ALA A 136 6.86 -2.63 -21.48
N ALA A 137 6.96 -3.66 -20.65
CA ALA A 137 7.05 -3.51 -19.21
C ALA A 137 8.18 -4.36 -18.66
N VAL A 138 8.75 -3.91 -17.54
CA VAL A 138 9.71 -4.72 -16.76
C VAL A 138 9.45 -4.56 -15.27
N LEU A 139 9.46 -5.69 -14.56
CA LEU A 139 9.53 -5.71 -13.11
C LEU A 139 10.98 -5.96 -12.70
N THR A 140 11.56 -5.03 -11.95
CA THR A 140 12.93 -5.12 -11.42
C THR A 140 12.91 -5.39 -9.93
N SER A 141 13.82 -6.22 -9.46
CA SER A 141 14.01 -6.54 -8.04
C SER A 141 15.50 -6.53 -7.70
N ARG A 142 15.89 -5.64 -6.77
CA ARG A 142 17.25 -5.56 -6.24
C ARG A 142 17.25 -5.77 -4.74
N ARG A 143 18.05 -6.72 -4.27
CA ARG A 143 18.29 -6.90 -2.83
C ARG A 143 19.44 -5.99 -2.39
N ARG A 144 19.15 -4.98 -1.57
CA ARG A 144 20.15 -4.09 -0.96
C ARG A 144 20.15 -4.29 0.55
N GLY A 145 21.06 -5.16 1.01
CA GLY A 145 21.10 -5.61 2.40
C GLY A 145 19.87 -6.46 2.78
N TRP A 146 19.15 -6.05 3.81
CA TRP A 146 17.95 -6.74 4.28
C TRP A 146 16.66 -6.34 3.56
N ARG A 147 16.71 -5.33 2.66
CA ARG A 147 15.55 -4.84 1.92
C ARG A 147 15.62 -5.26 0.46
N ALA A 148 14.49 -5.76 -0.06
CA ALA A 148 14.26 -5.90 -1.49
C ALA A 148 13.57 -4.63 -2.01
N GLU A 149 14.17 -3.99 -3.00
CA GLU A 149 13.63 -2.86 -3.72
C GLU A 149 13.04 -3.39 -5.03
N CYS A 150 11.72 -3.33 -5.16
CA CYS A 150 11.02 -3.68 -6.40
C CYS A 150 10.52 -2.41 -7.08
N HIS A 151 10.65 -2.37 -8.41
CA HIS A 151 10.14 -1.29 -9.25
C HIS A 151 9.55 -1.87 -10.54
N VAL A 152 8.41 -1.33 -10.96
CA VAL A 152 7.81 -1.62 -12.27
C VAL A 152 8.11 -0.47 -13.21
N TRP A 153 8.56 -0.77 -14.42
CA TRP A 153 8.79 0.23 -15.45
C TRP A 153 7.89 -0.07 -16.63
N LEU A 154 7.25 0.98 -17.15
CA LEU A 154 6.33 0.90 -18.26
C LEU A 154 6.81 1.84 -19.35
N PHE A 155 6.94 1.32 -20.57
CA PHE A 155 7.23 2.09 -21.76
C PHE A 155 6.07 1.90 -22.74
N ILE A 156 5.40 3.00 -23.07
CA ILE A 156 4.31 3.01 -24.04
C ILE A 156 4.59 4.17 -24.99
N ASN A 157 4.53 3.90 -26.29
CA ASN A 157 4.49 4.94 -27.31
C ASN A 157 3.03 5.10 -27.77
N PRO A 158 2.25 6.03 -27.18
CA PRO A 158 0.83 6.17 -27.48
C PRO A 158 0.65 6.57 -28.93
N ARG A 159 -0.28 5.91 -29.63
CA ARG A 159 -0.64 6.23 -31.01
C ARG A 159 -2.10 6.59 -31.17
N GLY A 160 -2.86 6.59 -30.07
CA GLY A 160 -4.31 6.85 -30.07
C GLY A 160 -5.12 5.74 -30.77
N ALA A 161 -4.48 4.61 -31.10
CA ALA A 161 -5.14 3.50 -31.78
C ALA A 161 -6.10 2.75 -30.84
N TRP A 162 -5.83 2.78 -29.53
CA TRP A 162 -6.55 1.98 -28.52
C TRP A 162 -6.79 2.77 -27.22
N PRO A 163 -7.59 3.85 -27.24
CA PRO A 163 -7.72 4.77 -26.12
C PRO A 163 -8.16 4.11 -24.81
N ALA A 164 -8.98 3.06 -24.86
CA ALA A 164 -9.43 2.34 -23.67
C ALA A 164 -8.32 1.54 -22.97
N ILE A 165 -7.43 0.89 -23.74
CA ILE A 165 -6.29 0.15 -23.19
C ILE A 165 -5.20 1.11 -22.72
N GLU A 166 -4.94 2.15 -23.51
CA GLU A 166 -4.00 3.23 -23.15
C GLU A 166 -4.43 3.92 -21.84
N ALA A 167 -5.73 4.22 -21.66
CA ALA A 167 -6.25 4.76 -20.41
C ALA A 167 -6.01 3.82 -19.23
N THR A 168 -6.27 2.51 -19.40
CA THR A 168 -6.06 1.52 -18.33
C THR A 168 -4.58 1.39 -17.96
N LEU A 169 -3.68 1.45 -18.95
CA LEU A 169 -2.24 1.43 -18.72
C LEU A 169 -1.75 2.73 -18.03
N ASN A 170 -2.35 3.87 -18.36
CA ASN A 170 -2.10 5.12 -17.66
C ASN A 170 -2.55 5.03 -16.19
N ASP A 171 -3.73 4.48 -15.92
CA ASP A 171 -4.21 4.23 -14.55
C ASP A 171 -3.25 3.31 -13.78
N CYS A 172 -2.70 2.29 -14.44
CA CYS A 172 -1.68 1.42 -13.85
C CYS A 172 -0.39 2.19 -13.50
N SER A 173 0.00 3.17 -14.32
CA SER A 173 1.18 4.00 -14.04
C SER A 173 0.97 4.92 -12.83
N VAL A 174 -0.22 5.50 -12.68
CA VAL A 174 -0.59 6.30 -11.50
C VAL A 174 -0.60 5.42 -10.25
N LEU A 175 -1.26 4.26 -10.32
CA LEU A 175 -1.31 3.33 -9.19
C LEU A 175 0.08 2.80 -8.79
N LYS A 176 0.97 2.60 -9.77
CA LYS A 176 2.37 2.25 -9.51
C LYS A 176 3.03 3.32 -8.64
N ASP A 177 2.95 4.59 -9.03
CA ASP A 177 3.58 5.68 -8.29
C ASP A 177 2.99 5.79 -6.87
N GLU A 178 1.66 5.65 -6.72
CA GLU A 178 1.00 5.57 -5.41
C GLU A 178 1.52 4.42 -4.54
N ILE A 179 1.71 3.23 -5.11
CA ILE A 179 2.27 2.05 -4.42
C ILE A 179 3.72 2.31 -4.00
N GLU A 180 4.53 2.90 -4.87
CA GLU A 180 5.94 3.17 -4.58
C GLU A 180 6.12 4.19 -3.47
N ASP A 181 5.27 5.20 -3.40
CA ASP A 181 5.29 6.25 -2.38
C ASP A 181 4.71 5.81 -1.04
N SER A 182 3.63 5.01 -1.07
CA SER A 182 2.85 4.67 0.14
C SER A 182 3.34 3.39 0.83
N LEU A 183 3.86 2.41 0.09
CA LEU A 183 4.22 1.09 0.63
C LEU A 183 5.73 0.89 0.73
N ARG A 184 6.15 0.04 1.68
CA ARG A 184 7.55 -0.35 1.88
C ARG A 184 7.71 -1.87 2.02
N GLY A 185 8.91 -2.35 1.71
CA GLY A 185 9.30 -3.74 1.94
C GLY A 185 8.50 -4.74 1.10
N SER A 186 8.15 -5.88 1.71
CA SER A 186 7.48 -6.99 1.03
C SER A 186 6.07 -6.65 0.53
N ALA A 187 5.32 -5.81 1.25
CA ALA A 187 3.99 -5.36 0.83
C ALA A 187 4.04 -4.61 -0.50
N ARG A 188 5.01 -3.69 -0.65
CA ARG A 188 5.29 -2.99 -1.91
C ARG A 188 5.62 -3.98 -3.02
N GLY A 189 6.55 -4.91 -2.76
CA GLY A 189 6.95 -5.92 -3.74
C GLY A 189 5.77 -6.75 -4.26
N ARG A 190 4.90 -7.22 -3.35
CA ARG A 190 3.70 -8.00 -3.70
C ARG A 190 2.71 -7.19 -4.54
N CYS A 191 2.39 -5.96 -4.13
CA CYS A 191 1.48 -5.08 -4.88
C CYS A 191 2.03 -4.74 -6.28
N LEU A 192 3.33 -4.48 -6.39
CA LEU A 192 3.98 -4.22 -7.68
C LEU A 192 3.98 -5.45 -8.59
N HIS A 193 4.15 -6.65 -8.05
CA HIS A 193 4.08 -7.90 -8.83
C HIS A 193 2.67 -8.11 -9.41
N MET A 194 1.64 -7.96 -8.58
CA MET A 194 0.24 -8.11 -9.04
C MET A 194 -0.13 -7.02 -10.05
N LEU A 195 0.39 -5.80 -9.88
CA LEU A 195 0.23 -4.73 -10.86
C LEU A 195 0.96 -5.06 -12.18
N PHE A 196 2.17 -5.62 -12.10
CA PHE A 196 2.91 -6.05 -13.28
C PHE A 196 2.13 -7.10 -14.08
N GLU A 197 1.50 -8.09 -13.44
CA GLU A 197 0.65 -9.05 -14.14
C GLU A 197 -0.57 -8.42 -14.86
N VAL A 198 -1.16 -7.39 -14.26
CA VAL A 198 -2.26 -6.62 -14.91
C VAL A 198 -1.71 -5.88 -16.13
N ILE A 199 -0.54 -5.25 -16.00
CA ILE A 199 0.14 -4.56 -17.10
C ILE A 199 0.50 -5.54 -18.22
N THR A 200 1.09 -6.71 -17.93
CA THR A 200 1.44 -7.69 -18.98
C THR A 200 0.20 -8.22 -19.69
N THR A 201 -0.91 -8.42 -18.97
CA THR A 201 -2.19 -8.81 -19.58
C THR A 201 -2.73 -7.70 -20.49
N ALA A 202 -2.66 -6.44 -20.06
CA ALA A 202 -3.07 -5.29 -20.88
C ALA A 202 -2.20 -5.12 -22.13
N LEU A 203 -0.88 -5.34 -22.00
CA LEU A 203 0.07 -5.30 -23.10
C LEU A 203 -0.13 -6.44 -24.10
N ALA A 204 -0.42 -7.66 -23.63
CA ALA A 204 -0.76 -8.78 -24.50
C ALA A 204 -2.05 -8.50 -25.32
N LEU A 205 -3.07 -7.91 -24.69
CA LEU A 205 -4.28 -7.48 -25.40
C LEU A 205 -3.96 -6.39 -26.43
N LEU A 206 -3.16 -5.38 -26.07
CA LEU A 206 -2.72 -4.33 -26.99
C LEU A 206 -1.98 -4.92 -28.20
N ASP A 207 -1.18 -5.95 -27.98
CA ASP A 207 -0.42 -6.63 -29.02
C ASP A 207 -1.32 -7.42 -29.98
N ASP A 208 -2.30 -8.14 -29.45
CA ASP A 208 -3.31 -8.88 -30.23
C ASP A 208 -4.18 -7.96 -31.11
N PHE A 209 -4.37 -6.72 -30.66
CA PHE A 209 -5.12 -5.70 -31.40
C PHE A 209 -4.28 -4.99 -32.46
N THR A 210 -2.96 -5.01 -32.35
CA THR A 210 -2.09 -4.34 -33.30
C THR A 210 -1.90 -5.24 -34.52
N PRO A 211 -2.37 -4.84 -35.73
CA PRO A 211 -2.27 -5.68 -36.90
C PRO A 211 -0.79 -5.95 -37.24
N PRO A 212 -0.44 -7.20 -37.62
CA PRO A 212 0.92 -7.50 -38.03
C PRO A 212 1.32 -6.66 -39.26
N PRO A 213 2.61 -6.35 -39.41
CA PRO A 213 3.10 -5.60 -40.57
C PRO A 213 2.68 -6.29 -41.87
N ALA A 214 2.28 -5.50 -42.86
CA ALA A 214 1.64 -5.97 -44.10
C ALA A 214 2.46 -7.03 -44.88
N SER A 215 3.78 -7.09 -44.67
CA SER A 215 4.66 -8.11 -45.25
C SER A 215 4.38 -9.54 -44.77
N ALA A 216 3.69 -9.72 -43.63
CA ALA A 216 3.27 -11.02 -43.12
C ALA A 216 1.80 -11.36 -43.42
N ALA A 217 1.01 -10.39 -43.89
CA ALA A 217 -0.44 -10.51 -44.06
C ALA A 217 -0.88 -11.18 -45.37
N GLU A 218 0.02 -11.30 -46.37
CA GLU A 218 -0.32 -11.83 -47.69
C GLU A 218 -0.55 -13.36 -47.73
N GLN A 219 -0.19 -14.13 -46.70
CA GLN A 219 -0.26 -15.60 -46.75
C GLN A 219 -1.38 -16.28 -45.91
N GLY A 220 -2.24 -15.55 -45.19
CA GLY A 220 -3.18 -16.19 -44.23
C GLY A 220 -4.62 -15.67 -44.11
N SER A 221 -5.08 -14.79 -45.00
CA SER A 221 -6.12 -13.80 -44.63
C SER A 221 -7.61 -14.16 -44.81
N GLN A 222 -8.02 -15.39 -45.19
CA GLN A 222 -9.45 -15.63 -45.49
C GLN A 222 -10.34 -16.21 -44.37
N SER A 223 -9.82 -16.75 -43.25
CA SER A 223 -10.69 -17.45 -42.27
C SER A 223 -10.86 -16.82 -40.87
N ARG A 224 -10.27 -15.64 -40.57
CA ARG A 224 -10.25 -15.10 -39.19
C ARG A 224 -11.12 -13.88 -38.90
N HIS A 225 -11.71 -13.22 -39.90
CA HIS A 225 -12.33 -11.90 -39.72
C HIS A 225 -13.78 -11.90 -39.16
N GLY A 226 -14.50 -13.03 -39.17
CA GLY A 226 -15.92 -13.06 -38.75
C GLY A 226 -16.20 -13.29 -37.25
N ARG A 227 -15.23 -13.79 -36.46
CA ARG A 227 -15.51 -14.28 -35.08
C ARG A 227 -14.98 -13.39 -33.96
N LYS A 228 -14.16 -12.37 -34.25
CA LYS A 228 -13.42 -11.59 -33.24
C LYS A 228 -14.10 -10.29 -32.75
N ALA A 229 -15.17 -9.82 -33.40
CA ALA A 229 -15.79 -8.54 -33.04
C ALA A 229 -16.82 -8.63 -31.89
N ALA A 230 -17.47 -9.78 -31.69
CA ALA A 230 -18.57 -9.94 -30.71
C ALA A 230 -18.13 -10.41 -29.31
N ALA A 231 -16.85 -10.79 -29.12
CA ALA A 231 -16.29 -11.18 -27.81
C ALA A 231 -15.44 -10.05 -27.18
N ARG A 232 -15.55 -8.82 -27.70
CA ARG A 232 -14.57 -7.74 -27.55
C ARG A 232 -14.67 -6.96 -26.23
N ASP A 233 -15.82 -7.00 -25.55
CA ASP A 233 -16.03 -6.25 -24.31
C ASP A 233 -15.63 -7.02 -23.04
N ASN A 234 -15.67 -8.36 -23.09
CA ASN A 234 -15.32 -9.23 -21.98
C ASN A 234 -13.84 -9.11 -21.50
N PRO A 235 -12.82 -9.03 -22.37
CA PRO A 235 -11.42 -8.96 -21.90
C PRO A 235 -11.07 -7.65 -21.18
N LEU A 236 -11.68 -6.53 -21.59
CA LEU A 236 -11.47 -5.23 -20.93
C LEU A 236 -12.14 -5.18 -19.56
N GLU A 237 -13.32 -5.76 -19.43
CA GLU A 237 -14.01 -5.88 -18.14
C GLU A 237 -13.23 -6.77 -17.17
N HIS A 238 -12.66 -7.88 -17.66
CA HIS A 238 -11.78 -8.73 -16.87
C HIS A 238 -10.54 -7.98 -16.39
N LEU A 239 -9.91 -7.17 -17.26
CA LEU A 239 -8.75 -6.35 -16.90
C LEU A 239 -9.10 -5.30 -15.83
N ARG A 240 -10.23 -4.59 -15.99
CA ARG A 240 -10.72 -3.63 -15.00
C ARG A 240 -11.04 -4.30 -13.66
N SER A 241 -11.63 -5.49 -13.68
CA SER A 241 -11.88 -6.28 -12.47
C SER A 241 -10.58 -6.66 -11.76
N ARG A 242 -9.55 -7.12 -12.49
CA ARG A 242 -8.22 -7.40 -11.91
C ARG A 242 -7.57 -6.15 -11.34
N MET A 243 -7.64 -5.02 -12.04
CA MET A 243 -7.15 -3.74 -11.53
C MET A 243 -7.86 -3.31 -10.24
N GLY A 244 -9.19 -3.50 -10.17
CA GLY A 244 -9.97 -3.26 -8.95
C GLY A 244 -9.51 -4.12 -7.77
N LYS A 245 -9.15 -5.40 -8.02
CA LYS A 245 -8.59 -6.29 -6.99
C LYS A 245 -7.22 -5.80 -6.50
N VAL A 246 -6.32 -5.41 -7.42
CA VAL A 246 -5.00 -4.87 -7.05
C VAL A 246 -5.15 -3.59 -6.23
N ARG A 247 -6.07 -2.70 -6.63
CA ARG A 247 -6.36 -1.46 -5.88
C ARG A 247 -6.91 -1.76 -4.48
N GLY A 248 -7.86 -2.69 -4.36
CA GLY A 248 -8.39 -3.09 -3.07
C GLY A 248 -7.32 -3.69 -2.14
N GLN A 249 -6.40 -4.49 -2.68
CA GLN A 249 -5.28 -5.03 -1.91
C GLN A 249 -4.27 -3.95 -1.53
N PHE A 250 -3.98 -2.99 -2.42
CA PHE A 250 -3.17 -1.82 -2.13
C PHE A 250 -3.78 -1.00 -0.98
N GLU A 251 -5.07 -0.69 -1.04
CA GLU A 251 -5.77 0.08 0.01
C GLU A 251 -5.70 -0.62 1.36
N GLN A 252 -5.90 -1.95 1.40
CA GLN A 252 -5.76 -2.73 2.63
C GLN A 252 -4.32 -2.71 3.17
N ALA A 253 -3.32 -2.86 2.28
CA ALA A 253 -1.91 -2.81 2.67
C ALA A 253 -1.49 -1.41 3.15
N ALA A 254 -1.97 -0.36 2.50
CA ALA A 254 -1.71 1.03 2.83
C ALA A 254 -2.30 1.38 4.20
N ARG A 255 -3.56 0.98 4.47
CA ARG A 255 -4.19 1.14 5.79
C ARG A 255 -3.38 0.48 6.89
N ARG A 256 -2.88 -0.75 6.69
CA ARG A 256 -2.02 -1.44 7.67
C ARG A 256 -0.70 -0.71 7.90
N SER A 257 -0.06 -0.23 6.83
CA SER A 257 1.18 0.54 6.92
C SER A 257 0.98 1.82 7.73
N MET A 258 -0.12 2.55 7.47
CA MET A 258 -0.47 3.75 8.21
C MET A 258 -0.79 3.48 9.69
N GLN A 259 -1.52 2.40 9.98
CA GLN A 259 -1.78 1.98 11.36
C GLN A 259 -0.47 1.71 12.10
N LEU A 260 0.51 1.06 11.47
CA LEU A 260 1.82 0.81 12.07
C LEU A 260 2.61 2.11 12.30
N VAL A 261 2.62 3.03 11.33
CA VAL A 261 3.27 4.34 11.47
C VAL A 261 2.64 5.12 12.62
N TYR A 262 1.32 5.19 12.66
CA TYR A 262 0.56 5.83 13.72
C TYR A 262 0.84 5.18 15.09
N LEU A 263 0.82 3.85 15.17
CA LEU A 263 1.13 3.08 16.39
C LEU A 263 2.56 3.35 16.86
N SER A 264 3.53 3.39 15.95
CA SER A 264 4.92 3.70 16.26
C SER A 264 5.09 5.12 16.83
N GLY A 265 4.35 6.09 16.29
CA GLY A 265 4.29 7.45 16.83
C GLY A 265 3.72 7.45 18.25
N MET A 266 2.60 6.77 18.46
CA MET A 266 1.97 6.66 19.77
C MET A 266 2.89 6.03 20.83
N PHE A 267 3.60 4.95 20.49
CA PHE A 267 4.59 4.33 21.38
C PHE A 267 5.76 5.26 21.71
N ALA A 268 6.32 5.94 20.69
CA ALA A 268 7.44 6.86 20.89
C ALA A 268 7.07 7.99 21.87
N TRP A 269 5.88 8.57 21.73
CA TRP A 269 5.41 9.63 22.62
C TRP A 269 5.04 9.13 24.02
N THR A 270 4.44 7.95 24.12
CA THR A 270 4.17 7.32 25.43
C THR A 270 5.47 7.08 26.19
N LEU A 271 6.50 6.58 25.51
CA LEU A 271 7.82 6.36 26.10
C LEU A 271 8.49 7.69 26.48
N LEU A 272 8.32 8.74 25.68
CA LEU A 272 8.83 10.07 26.01
C LEU A 272 8.18 10.64 27.28
N ILE A 273 6.86 10.52 27.42
CA ILE A 273 6.13 10.94 28.63
C ILE A 273 6.60 10.12 29.85
N ALA A 274 6.77 8.82 29.69
CA ALA A 274 7.30 7.96 30.74
C ALA A 274 8.73 8.35 31.16
N ALA A 275 9.61 8.64 30.18
CA ALA A 275 10.97 9.09 30.46
C ALA A 275 10.98 10.47 31.16
N ALA A 276 10.14 11.40 30.71
CA ALA A 276 10.03 12.74 31.31
C ALA A 276 9.54 12.67 32.75
N THR A 277 8.54 11.83 33.05
CA THR A 277 8.04 11.65 34.41
C THR A 277 9.07 10.99 35.34
N VAL A 278 9.84 10.01 34.85
CA VAL A 278 10.97 9.43 35.61
C VAL A 278 12.07 10.48 35.87
N ALA A 279 12.37 11.33 34.89
CA ALA A 279 13.35 12.41 35.08
C ALA A 279 12.90 13.42 36.15
N ILE A 280 11.61 13.77 36.19
CA ILE A 280 11.03 14.63 37.23
C ILE A 280 11.17 13.98 38.62
N LEU A 281 10.87 12.67 38.75
CA LEU A 281 11.06 11.94 40.01
C LEU A 281 12.53 11.90 40.45
N ALA A 282 13.47 11.82 39.51
CA ALA A 282 14.90 11.82 39.84
C ALA A 282 15.38 13.17 40.39
N ILE A 283 14.70 14.27 40.06
CA ILE A 283 15.02 15.63 40.56
C ILE A 283 14.53 15.81 42.01
N ASP A 284 13.49 15.09 42.45
CA ASP A 284 12.83 15.13 43.77
C ASP A 284 13.73 14.77 44.97
N GLY A 285 15.02 14.49 44.75
CA GLY A 285 16.04 14.27 45.79
C GLY A 285 17.32 15.08 45.61
N THR A 286 17.30 16.10 44.75
CA THR A 286 18.45 16.97 44.47
C THR A 286 18.21 18.37 45.02
N ALA A 287 19.27 19.16 45.22
CA ALA A 287 19.17 20.56 45.65
C ALA A 287 18.25 21.41 44.74
N LEU A 288 18.02 20.99 43.49
CA LEU A 288 17.09 21.62 42.56
C LEU A 288 15.61 21.31 42.89
N GLY A 289 15.32 20.14 43.45
CA GLY A 289 13.98 19.75 43.90
C GLY A 289 13.51 20.55 45.11
N ASP A 290 14.41 20.80 46.07
CA ASP A 290 14.14 21.62 47.25
C ASP A 290 13.79 23.08 46.89
N HIS A 291 14.43 23.63 45.85
CA HIS A 291 14.10 24.97 45.34
C HIS A 291 12.74 25.05 44.64
N LEU A 292 12.21 23.93 44.15
CA LEU A 292 10.94 23.87 43.43
C LEU A 292 9.75 23.50 44.33
N ALA A 293 9.98 23.34 45.65
CA ALA A 293 8.95 23.00 46.65
C ALA A 293 8.10 21.77 46.26
N ILE A 294 8.74 20.78 45.65
CA ILE A 294 8.08 19.55 45.23
C ILE A 294 7.90 18.66 46.46
N ASN A 295 6.67 18.53 46.96
CA ASN A 295 6.36 17.53 47.98
C ASN A 295 6.39 16.14 47.33
N GLY A 296 7.37 15.30 47.67
CA GLY A 296 7.56 14.01 47.01
C GLY A 296 6.36 13.05 47.05
N SER A 297 5.49 13.15 48.06
CA SER A 297 4.24 12.37 48.10
C SER A 297 3.21 12.82 47.06
N ASP A 298 3.12 14.12 46.82
CA ASP A 298 2.15 14.73 45.91
C ASP A 298 2.63 14.61 44.46
N ALA A 299 3.92 14.82 44.23
CA ALA A 299 4.57 14.60 42.94
C ALA A 299 4.42 13.14 42.47
N ARG A 300 4.65 12.18 43.38
CA ARG A 300 4.47 10.76 43.08
C ARG A 300 3.02 10.43 42.70
N ARG A 301 2.03 10.99 43.41
CA ARG A 301 0.60 10.81 43.08
C ARG A 301 0.26 11.41 41.72
N ALA A 302 0.72 12.63 41.44
CA ALA A 302 0.53 13.27 40.15
C ALA A 302 1.12 12.45 38.99
N ILE A 303 2.31 11.91 39.18
CA ILE A 303 3.00 11.09 38.17
C ILE A 303 2.31 9.76 37.95
N VAL A 304 1.86 9.09 39.02
CA VAL A 304 1.05 7.87 38.91
C VAL A 304 -0.24 8.14 38.13
N SER A 305 -0.91 9.26 38.38
CA SER A 305 -2.10 9.66 37.62
C SER A 305 -1.78 9.98 36.15
N VAL A 306 -0.70 10.69 35.85
CA VAL A 306 -0.27 10.96 34.46
C VAL A 306 -0.02 9.66 33.71
N LEU A 307 0.79 8.76 34.28
CA LEU A 307 1.12 7.49 33.65
C LEU A 307 -0.11 6.61 33.45
N ALA A 308 -0.99 6.55 34.45
CA ALA A 308 -2.23 5.78 34.36
C ALA A 308 -3.18 6.36 33.31
N GLY A 309 -3.33 7.68 33.23
CA GLY A 309 -4.14 8.35 32.21
C GLY A 309 -3.60 8.15 30.80
N THR A 310 -2.28 8.27 30.60
CA THR A 310 -1.62 7.94 29.32
C THR A 310 -1.83 6.47 28.96
N ALA A 311 -1.70 5.54 29.92
CA ALA A 311 -1.92 4.11 29.68
C ALA A 311 -3.38 3.80 29.31
N GLY A 312 -4.35 4.46 29.96
CA GLY A 312 -5.77 4.37 29.63
C GLY A 312 -6.05 4.83 28.21
N ALA A 313 -5.54 6.00 27.82
CA ALA A 313 -5.67 6.51 26.46
C ALA A 313 -5.03 5.55 25.44
N PHE A 314 -3.84 5.04 25.73
CA PHE A 314 -3.14 4.07 24.87
C PHE A 314 -3.95 2.77 24.68
N MET A 315 -4.49 2.19 25.75
CA MET A 315 -5.33 0.99 25.68
C MET A 315 -6.62 1.23 24.88
N SER A 316 -7.23 2.41 25.02
CA SER A 316 -8.42 2.81 24.24
C SER A 316 -8.14 2.75 22.73
N VAL A 317 -6.95 3.19 22.32
CA VAL A 317 -6.53 3.15 20.92
C VAL A 317 -6.29 1.74 20.41
N LEU A 318 -5.61 0.90 21.20
CA LEU A 318 -5.36 -0.50 20.83
C LEU A 318 -6.67 -1.27 20.63
N LEU A 319 -7.61 -1.13 21.56
CA LEU A 319 -8.93 -1.77 21.47
C LEU A 319 -9.68 -1.36 20.20
N ARG A 320 -9.57 -0.09 19.79
CA ARG A 320 -10.18 0.38 18.55
C ARG A 320 -9.51 -0.20 17.30
N MET A 321 -8.17 -0.26 17.27
CA MET A 321 -7.46 -0.88 16.16
C MET A 321 -7.82 -2.36 16.02
N THR A 322 -8.04 -3.07 17.13
CA THR A 322 -8.46 -4.48 17.08
C THR A 322 -9.90 -4.71 16.64
N ARG A 323 -10.77 -3.69 16.73
CA ARG A 323 -12.19 -3.79 16.36
C ARG A 323 -12.47 -3.43 14.90
N ASP A 324 -11.44 -3.22 14.08
CA ASP A 324 -11.55 -2.83 12.67
C ASP A 324 -12.45 -1.60 12.41
N GLN A 325 -12.71 -0.77 13.43
CA GLN A 325 -13.46 0.48 13.32
C GLN A 325 -12.59 1.60 12.73
N GLY A 326 -11.98 1.28 11.58
CA GLY A 326 -11.06 2.06 10.75
C GLY A 326 -10.75 3.45 11.28
N ILE A 327 -9.49 3.69 11.64
CA ILE A 327 -9.02 5.07 11.62
C ILE A 327 -9.00 5.42 10.14
N GLU A 328 -9.92 6.27 9.70
CA GLU A 328 -9.86 6.94 8.41
C GLU A 328 -8.67 7.89 8.44
N VAL A 329 -7.47 7.33 8.35
CA VAL A 329 -6.27 8.10 8.06
C VAL A 329 -6.23 8.18 6.55
N ASP A 330 -6.37 9.39 6.05
CA ASP A 330 -6.18 9.66 4.65
C ASP A 330 -4.75 9.23 4.27
N VAL A 331 -4.67 8.35 3.25
CA VAL A 331 -3.42 7.72 2.82
C VAL A 331 -2.42 8.76 2.30
N LEU A 332 -2.90 9.95 1.99
CA LEU A 332 -2.12 11.09 1.50
C LEU A 332 -1.44 11.89 2.63
N VAL A 333 -1.81 11.66 3.88
CA VAL A 333 -1.22 12.38 5.02
C VAL A 333 0.19 11.87 5.27
N GLY A 334 1.18 12.68 4.89
CA GLY A 334 2.59 12.34 4.99
C GLY A 334 3.00 11.81 6.37
N ARG A 335 4.01 10.94 6.41
CA ARG A 335 4.47 10.20 7.60
C ARG A 335 4.63 11.05 8.86
N THR A 336 5.15 12.27 8.72
CA THR A 336 5.37 13.20 9.84
C THR A 336 4.06 13.57 10.53
N ILE A 337 3.02 13.86 9.74
CA ILE A 337 1.70 14.18 10.28
C ILE A 337 1.10 12.95 10.95
N GLY A 338 1.26 11.76 10.39
CA GLY A 338 0.85 10.51 11.03
C GLY A 338 1.48 10.29 12.41
N HIS A 339 2.77 10.60 12.57
CA HIS A 339 3.44 10.53 13.88
C HIS A 339 2.92 11.58 14.87
N VAL A 340 2.74 12.83 14.42
CA VAL A 340 2.20 13.92 15.27
C VAL A 340 0.76 13.61 15.68
N LEU A 341 -0.04 13.07 14.77
CA LEU A 341 -1.42 12.66 15.06
C LEU A 341 -1.45 11.49 16.06
N GLY A 342 -0.48 10.58 15.99
CA GLY A 342 -0.26 9.54 16.99
C GLY A 342 0.08 10.07 18.39
N ALA A 343 0.76 11.22 18.46
CA ALA A 343 1.18 11.87 19.71
C ALA A 343 0.02 12.47 20.51
N SER A 344 -1.00 12.96 19.81
CA SER A 344 -2.09 13.73 20.42
C SER A 344 -2.82 12.92 21.50
N ARG A 345 -2.96 11.61 21.32
CA ARG A 345 -3.76 10.76 22.24
C ARG A 345 -3.06 10.48 23.57
N PRO A 346 -1.80 10.00 23.60
CA PRO A 346 -1.05 9.89 24.86
C PRO A 346 -1.00 11.20 25.64
N LEU A 347 -0.87 12.33 24.93
CA LEU A 347 -0.83 13.66 25.54
C LEU A 347 -2.17 14.03 26.18
N LEU A 348 -3.29 13.81 25.51
CA LEU A 348 -4.62 14.03 26.09
C LEU A 348 -4.87 13.12 27.30
N GLY A 349 -4.42 11.86 27.25
CA GLY A 349 -4.45 10.96 28.40
C GLY A 349 -3.60 11.45 29.59
N ALA A 350 -2.43 12.03 29.31
CA ALA A 350 -1.61 12.65 30.35
C ALA A 350 -2.33 13.84 30.99
N ILE A 351 -2.91 14.73 30.17
CA ILE A 351 -3.65 15.91 30.63
C ILE A 351 -4.87 15.51 31.46
N SER A 352 -5.63 14.49 31.03
CA SER A 352 -6.77 14.00 31.80
C SER A 352 -6.32 13.39 33.13
N GLY A 353 -5.19 12.68 33.16
CA GLY A 353 -4.56 12.20 34.38
C GLY A 353 -4.22 13.34 35.36
N ILE A 354 -3.63 14.44 34.86
CA ILE A 354 -3.36 15.65 35.67
C ILE A 354 -4.67 16.23 36.19
N GLY A 355 -5.70 16.35 35.35
CA GLY A 355 -7.02 16.85 35.75
C GLY A 355 -7.64 16.03 36.88
N VAL A 356 -7.61 14.70 36.77
CA VAL A 356 -8.09 13.80 37.83
C VAL A 356 -7.28 13.98 39.11
N TYR A 357 -5.95 14.07 39.01
CA TYR A 357 -5.10 14.35 40.17
C TYR A 357 -5.50 15.65 40.87
N LEU A 358 -5.69 16.75 40.14
CA LEU A 358 -6.08 18.04 40.72
C LEU A 358 -7.48 18.00 41.34
N LEU A 359 -8.44 17.30 40.72
CA LEU A 359 -9.79 17.13 41.25
C LEU A 359 -9.82 16.35 42.57
N LEU A 360 -9.00 15.32 42.68
CA LEU A 360 -8.88 14.52 43.90
C LEU A 360 -8.06 15.24 44.97
N ALA A 361 -6.95 15.88 44.59
CA ALA A 361 -6.08 16.61 45.52
C ALA A 361 -6.74 17.86 46.10
N SER A 362 -7.60 18.53 45.34
CA SER A 362 -8.38 19.69 45.82
C SER A 362 -9.51 19.31 46.78
N GLY A 363 -9.80 18.01 46.94
CA GLY A 363 -10.94 17.54 47.73
C GLY A 363 -12.31 17.89 47.13
N LEU A 364 -12.35 18.34 45.87
CA LEU A 364 -13.60 18.68 45.18
C LEU A 364 -14.49 17.45 45.00
N ILE A 365 -13.86 16.28 44.81
CA ILE A 365 -14.54 14.99 44.80
C ILE A 365 -14.17 14.25 46.09
N PRO A 366 -15.13 13.99 47.00
CA PRO A 366 -14.88 13.35 48.29
C PRO A 366 -14.73 11.82 48.14
N LEU A 367 -13.75 11.38 47.34
CA LEU A 367 -13.37 9.98 47.21
C LEU A 367 -12.14 9.74 48.08
N ALA A 368 -12.37 9.26 49.31
CA ALA A 368 -11.32 8.83 50.21
C ALA A 368 -11.31 7.29 50.28
N PRO A 369 -10.19 6.63 49.99
CA PRO A 369 -10.09 5.18 50.21
C PRO A 369 -10.11 4.88 51.71
N SER A 370 -10.69 3.74 52.08
CA SER A 370 -10.74 3.29 53.48
C SER A 370 -9.36 2.93 54.04
N ASP A 371 -8.40 2.65 53.17
CA ASP A 371 -7.01 2.33 53.52
C ASP A 371 -6.05 3.36 52.86
N PRO A 372 -5.19 4.06 53.66
CA PRO A 372 -4.17 4.97 53.16
C PRO A 372 -3.21 4.35 52.14
N SER A 373 -3.00 3.02 52.16
CA SER A 373 -2.14 2.32 51.21
C SER A 373 -2.71 2.32 49.78
N GLN A 374 -4.03 2.48 49.64
CA GLN A 374 -4.76 2.38 48.37
C GLN A 374 -4.93 3.71 47.64
N VAL A 375 -4.49 4.82 48.24
CA VAL A 375 -4.61 6.17 47.66
C VAL A 375 -4.02 6.23 46.26
N ASN A 376 -2.82 5.69 46.06
CA ASN A 376 -2.19 5.69 44.73
C ASN A 376 -2.97 4.84 43.71
N ALA A 377 -3.55 3.72 44.14
CA ALA A 377 -4.36 2.86 43.29
C ALA A 377 -5.67 3.54 42.87
N LEU A 378 -6.31 4.28 43.78
CA LEU A 378 -7.51 5.08 43.47
C LEU A 378 -7.20 6.17 42.43
N TYR A 379 -6.13 6.93 42.65
CA TYR A 379 -5.67 7.97 41.73
C TYR A 379 -5.31 7.40 40.35
N ALA A 380 -4.64 6.25 40.32
CA ALA A 380 -4.33 5.54 39.08
C ALA A 380 -5.60 5.05 38.38
N ALA A 381 -6.52 4.41 39.09
CA ALA A 381 -7.75 3.87 38.51
C ALA A 381 -8.65 4.97 37.91
N CYS A 382 -8.85 6.07 38.64
CA CYS A 382 -9.61 7.22 38.15
C CYS A 382 -8.94 7.88 36.94
N ALA A 383 -7.62 8.07 36.98
CA ALA A 383 -6.88 8.67 35.87
C ALA A 383 -6.87 7.77 34.63
N PHE A 384 -6.69 6.46 34.82
CA PHE A 384 -6.81 5.47 33.75
C PHE A 384 -8.19 5.50 33.12
N ALA A 385 -9.25 5.46 33.93
CA ALA A 385 -10.62 5.54 33.42
C ALA A 385 -10.86 6.84 32.64
N ALA A 386 -10.37 7.98 33.14
CA ALA A 386 -10.48 9.26 32.45
C ALA A 386 -9.75 9.26 31.11
N GLY A 387 -8.49 8.79 31.06
CA GLY A 387 -7.72 8.67 29.83
C GLY A 387 -8.34 7.68 28.84
N PHE A 388 -8.89 6.57 29.32
CA PHE A 388 -9.61 5.59 28.51
C PHE A 388 -10.90 6.17 27.89
N SER A 389 -11.58 7.06 28.62
CA SER A 389 -12.87 7.63 28.24
C SER A 389 -12.82 8.70 27.14
N GLU A 390 -11.66 9.34 26.91
CA GLU A 390 -11.47 10.45 25.92
C GLU A 390 -12.07 10.15 24.55
N ARG A 391 -11.98 8.89 24.10
CA ARG A 391 -12.55 8.45 22.82
C ARG A 391 -13.82 7.61 22.91
N LEU A 392 -14.15 7.06 24.07
CA LEU A 392 -15.39 6.29 24.23
C LEU A 392 -16.61 7.18 24.21
N VAL A 393 -16.52 8.39 24.77
CA VAL A 393 -17.67 9.31 24.85
C VAL A 393 -18.09 9.78 23.45
N PRO A 394 -17.19 10.26 22.57
CA PRO A 394 -17.57 10.62 21.20
C PRO A 394 -18.07 9.42 20.37
N ASP A 395 -17.42 8.26 20.47
CA ASP A 395 -17.77 7.09 19.65
C ASP A 395 -19.12 6.47 20.07
N MET A 396 -19.45 6.45 21.37
CA MET A 396 -20.78 6.00 21.85
C MET A 396 -21.90 6.96 21.44
N LEU A 397 -21.63 8.27 21.49
CA LEU A 397 -22.58 9.29 21.01
C LEU A 397 -22.80 9.20 19.50
N GLY A 398 -21.75 8.93 18.71
CA GLY A 398 -21.87 8.72 17.27
C GLY A 398 -22.69 7.48 16.90
N ILE A 399 -22.48 6.36 17.59
CA ILE A 399 -23.27 5.13 17.39
C ILE A 399 -24.73 5.35 17.79
N ALA A 400 -24.99 5.99 18.93
CA ALA A 400 -26.34 6.33 19.37
C ALA A 400 -27.04 7.26 18.38
N THR A 401 -26.33 8.24 17.81
CA THR A 401 -26.87 9.15 16.80
C THR A 401 -27.23 8.42 15.52
N ASN A 402 -26.35 7.56 15.02
CA ASN A 402 -26.60 6.75 13.81
C ASN A 402 -27.78 5.79 13.99
N GLN A 403 -27.93 5.18 15.17
CA GLN A 403 -29.07 4.31 15.49
C GLN A 403 -30.39 5.08 15.60
N LEU A 404 -30.37 6.30 16.16
CA LEU A 404 -31.54 7.17 16.22
C LEU A 404 -31.97 7.65 14.84
N THR A 405 -31.03 7.96 13.94
CA THR A 405 -31.36 8.30 12.54
C THR A 405 -31.82 7.11 11.72
N SER A 406 -31.32 5.89 11.97
CA SER A 406 -31.76 4.69 11.25
C SER A 406 -33.09 4.12 11.76
N SER A 407 -33.50 4.45 12.98
CA SER A 407 -34.78 4.00 13.56
C SER A 407 -35.92 5.00 13.33
N GLY A 408 -35.64 6.17 12.73
CA GLY A 408 -36.61 7.22 12.40
C GLY A 408 -36.94 7.34 10.90
N ALA A 409 -36.43 6.43 10.07
CA ALA A 409 -36.79 6.23 8.67
C ALA A 409 -37.44 4.85 8.52
#